data_AF-A0A284R817-F1
#
_entry.id   AF-A0A284R817-F1
#
_cell.length_a   1.000
_cell.length_b   1.000
_cell.length_c   1.000
_cell.angle_alpha   90.00
_cell.angle_beta   90.00
_cell.angle_gamma   90.00
#
_symmetry.space_group_name_H-M   'P 1'
#
loop_
_entity.id
_entity.type
_entity.pdbx_description
1 polymer ?
#
loop_
_entity_poly.entity_id
_entity_poly.type
_entity_poly.pdbx_seq_one_letter_code
_entity_poly.pdbx_strand_id
1 'polypeptide(L)'
;MRFLKSNSELLVQQSDQSFVIDLAGSPDADGKPPHYTLATGKMSKEMAVSLMSHSGVISLLEKLKGESGNGLNIIADNVPFVDFFHVYLAPRKNLKEGEEVWSKPGNATDGLVQLSLDGGHDVAWSEDGKKVFWFLGPYLHSLEVSKLSKCASTIRKDHLTFGIDCVKNILEYQEIIVEHTTNISRLKKDAASTTLHPEPDLLVLYNATLLTMETGELEKDLIREAILVIQGGIITTAAALSSVVIPTEATVIDMHGATIMPGFFDLHAYWNGFDNPIPAKSWEMETFLAFGVTTLHKYIYIRSPMCMSFTHLRVKRGHFVGPRIFQVGDVIYGMGDPGYHQDIVDMDEARSALIRIKVEGGPISTRLMFITSSASQQRLLLAARNLSMLCVPEGSMNYDWDLTYILDGMTTVEHAIPVPTLYDDVLILYTKSGTGASPTHLVNYGGAFGEQFVWATEDVPNDLNRLRKPWSSYALFNTSASVAKIVHMGLKTHIGAHGEPPLGLNYHAEMFFTQQGGLSNYEVYKAATLNVAQMLGIFSGI
;
A
#
# COMPACT_ATOMS: atom_id res chain seq x y z
N MET A 1 -6.44 22.70 8.10
CA MET A 1 -7.21 23.95 8.31
C MET A 1 -6.64 24.72 9.50
N ARG A 2 -6.61 26.05 9.46
CA ARG A 2 -6.07 26.90 10.54
C ARG A 2 -6.79 28.25 10.60
N PHE A 3 -7.11 28.75 11.79
CA PHE A 3 -7.61 30.13 11.93
C PHE A 3 -6.48 31.15 11.79
N LEU A 4 -6.73 32.24 11.06
CA LEU A 4 -5.73 33.29 10.80
C LEU A 4 -5.90 34.50 11.73
N LYS A 5 -7.15 34.96 11.89
CA LYS A 5 -7.51 36.09 12.75
C LYS A 5 -8.69 35.71 13.63
N SER A 6 -8.47 35.62 14.94
CA SER A 6 -9.49 35.58 16.01
C SER A 6 -10.85 34.96 15.60
N ASN A 7 -10.81 33.74 15.07
CA ASN A 7 -11.92 32.92 14.59
C ASN A 7 -12.75 33.44 13.39
N SER A 8 -12.40 34.55 12.75
CA SER A 8 -13.16 35.12 11.62
C SER A 8 -12.70 34.61 10.25
N GLU A 9 -11.46 34.15 10.13
CA GLU A 9 -10.86 33.73 8.86
C GLU A 9 -10.28 32.33 9.01
N LEU A 10 -10.71 31.40 8.14
CA LEU A 10 -10.28 30.01 8.15
C LEU A 10 -9.47 29.69 6.89
N LEU A 11 -8.18 29.40 7.07
CA LEU A 11 -7.34 28.83 6.02
C LEU A 11 -7.71 27.37 5.83
N VAL A 12 -8.11 27.02 4.61
CA VAL A 12 -8.37 25.66 4.15
C VAL A 12 -7.32 25.28 3.12
N GLN A 13 -6.73 24.10 3.30
CA GLN A 13 -5.68 23.55 2.46
C GLN A 13 -6.12 22.15 2.07
N GLN A 14 -6.41 21.97 0.79
CA GLN A 14 -6.82 20.73 0.15
C GLN A 14 -5.70 20.26 -0.78
N SER A 15 -5.90 19.11 -1.43
CA SER A 15 -4.92 18.51 -2.34
C SER A 15 -4.56 19.42 -3.52
N ASP A 16 -5.56 20.08 -4.10
CA ASP A 16 -5.49 20.86 -5.34
C ASP A 16 -5.75 22.36 -5.14
N GLN A 17 -6.17 22.78 -3.94
CA GLN A 17 -6.47 24.18 -3.67
C GLN A 17 -6.17 24.59 -2.24
N SER A 18 -5.61 25.80 -2.08
CA SER A 18 -5.54 26.50 -0.81
C SER A 18 -6.34 27.80 -0.90
N PHE A 19 -7.24 28.02 0.05
CA PHE A 19 -8.13 29.19 0.07
C PHE A 19 -8.45 29.62 1.50
N VAL A 20 -8.89 30.87 1.65
CA VAL A 20 -9.37 31.40 2.93
C VAL A 20 -10.87 31.59 2.86
N ILE A 21 -11.58 31.11 3.88
CA ILE A 21 -13.00 31.40 4.09
C ILE A 21 -13.12 32.56 5.07
N ASP A 22 -13.81 33.62 4.67
CA ASP A 22 -14.23 34.71 5.56
C ASP A 22 -15.56 34.34 6.22
N LEU A 23 -15.51 33.93 7.48
CA LEU A 23 -16.68 33.54 8.27
C LEU A 23 -17.45 34.76 8.82
N ALA A 24 -16.87 35.96 8.75
CA ALA A 24 -17.53 37.21 9.16
C ALA A 24 -18.19 37.94 7.98
N GLY A 25 -17.83 37.58 6.75
CA GLY A 25 -18.37 38.16 5.52
C GLY A 25 -19.82 37.74 5.23
N SER A 26 -20.52 38.59 4.48
CA SER A 26 -21.89 38.29 4.03
C SER A 26 -21.91 37.11 3.07
N PRO A 27 -22.71 36.06 3.32
CA PRO A 27 -22.83 34.93 2.41
C PRO A 27 -23.36 35.32 1.03
N ASP A 28 -23.03 34.51 0.02
CA ASP A 28 -23.62 34.62 -1.32
C ASP A 28 -25.10 34.17 -1.34
N ALA A 29 -25.72 34.21 -2.52
CA ALA A 29 -27.12 33.83 -2.71
C ALA A 29 -27.44 32.37 -2.32
N ASP A 30 -26.43 31.50 -2.30
CA ASP A 30 -26.55 30.09 -1.91
C ASP A 30 -26.20 29.86 -0.42
N GLY A 31 -25.93 30.94 0.32
CA GLY A 31 -25.57 30.89 1.74
C GLY A 31 -24.11 30.49 1.99
N LYS A 32 -23.24 30.52 0.97
CA LYS A 32 -21.81 30.20 1.14
C LYS A 32 -21.05 31.45 1.59
N PRO A 33 -20.19 31.34 2.63
CA PRO A 33 -19.35 32.46 3.04
C PRO A 33 -18.38 32.88 1.91
N PRO A 34 -17.97 34.15 1.85
CA PRO A 34 -16.95 34.60 0.92
C PRO A 34 -15.67 33.76 1.06
N HIS A 35 -15.10 33.35 -0.08
CA HIS A 35 -13.86 32.59 -0.11
C HIS A 35 -12.88 33.16 -1.13
N TYR A 36 -11.59 33.09 -0.80
CA TYR A 36 -10.50 33.67 -1.58
C TYR A 36 -9.44 32.62 -1.85
N THR A 37 -9.27 32.27 -3.12
CA THR A 37 -8.26 31.30 -3.55
C THR A 37 -6.86 31.90 -3.47
N LEU A 38 -5.99 31.25 -2.71
CA LEU A 38 -4.58 31.64 -2.57
C LEU A 38 -3.72 31.00 -3.65
N ALA A 39 -3.95 29.72 -3.93
CA ALA A 39 -3.29 28.94 -4.96
C ALA A 39 -4.15 27.74 -5.36
N THR A 40 -3.99 27.31 -6.61
CA THR A 40 -4.55 26.07 -7.16
C THR A 40 -3.42 25.27 -7.79
N GLY A 41 -3.55 23.95 -7.80
CA GLY A 41 -2.58 23.04 -8.38
C GLY A 41 -3.24 22.18 -9.43
N LYS A 42 -2.55 22.02 -10.56
CA LYS A 42 -3.13 21.35 -11.72
C LYS A 42 -3.36 19.86 -11.47
N MET A 43 -2.44 19.25 -10.73
CA MET A 43 -2.39 17.80 -10.46
C MET A 43 -1.90 17.51 -9.04
N SER A 44 -1.82 18.54 -8.20
CA SER A 44 -1.21 18.42 -6.88
C SER A 44 -2.01 17.47 -6.00
N LYS A 45 -1.29 16.66 -5.24
CA LYS A 45 -1.88 15.75 -4.24
C LYS A 45 -1.90 16.34 -2.85
N GLU A 46 -1.02 17.31 -2.62
CA GLU A 46 -1.01 18.11 -1.41
C GLU A 46 -0.59 19.52 -1.77
N MET A 47 -1.17 20.50 -1.08
CA MET A 47 -0.77 21.88 -1.20
C MET A 47 -0.81 22.56 0.15
N ALA A 48 0.21 23.37 0.42
CA ALA A 48 0.20 24.31 1.51
C ALA A 48 0.60 25.71 1.01
N VAL A 49 0.48 26.71 1.89
CA VAL A 49 0.85 28.10 1.60
C VAL A 49 1.48 28.71 2.85
N SER A 50 2.57 29.45 2.65
CA SER A 50 3.10 30.37 3.67
C SER A 50 2.38 31.71 3.54
N LEU A 51 2.04 32.31 4.68
CA LEU A 51 1.36 33.60 4.72
C LEU A 51 2.30 34.67 5.25
N MET A 52 2.37 35.83 4.58
CA MET A 52 3.04 37.01 5.12
C MET A 52 2.02 37.92 5.81
N SER A 53 2.22 38.19 7.11
CA SER A 53 1.51 39.27 7.80
C SER A 53 2.07 40.62 7.33
N HIS A 54 1.33 41.31 6.47
CA HIS A 54 1.68 42.66 6.02
C HIS A 54 1.36 43.69 7.11
N SER A 55 2.20 43.80 8.16
CA SER A 55 2.11 44.91 9.10
C SER A 55 2.87 46.18 8.63
N GLY A 56 3.68 46.10 7.56
CA GLY A 56 4.64 47.17 7.21
C GLY A 56 4.45 47.93 5.90
N VAL A 57 3.72 47.42 4.89
CA VAL A 57 3.81 47.95 3.50
C VAL A 57 2.52 48.61 2.99
N ILE A 58 1.40 48.43 3.69
CA ILE A 58 0.08 48.88 3.24
C ILE A 58 -0.14 50.40 3.38
N SER A 59 0.66 51.09 4.20
CA SER A 59 0.56 52.55 4.36
C SER A 59 0.76 53.36 3.07
N LEU A 60 1.45 52.81 2.06
CA LEU A 60 1.83 53.59 0.87
C LEU A 60 0.94 53.31 -0.36
N LEU A 61 0.42 52.09 -0.51
CA LEU A 61 -0.37 51.70 -1.69
C LEU A 61 -1.88 51.97 -1.51
N GLU A 62 -2.43 51.87 -0.29
CA GLU A 62 -3.83 52.25 -0.02
C GLU A 62 -4.07 53.76 -0.18
N LYS A 63 -3.04 54.59 0.07
CA LYS A 63 -3.12 56.04 -0.19
C LYS A 63 -3.11 56.41 -1.67
N LEU A 64 -2.66 55.52 -2.55
CA LEU A 64 -2.51 55.81 -3.98
C LEU A 64 -3.65 55.27 -4.85
N LYS A 65 -4.47 54.33 -4.35
CA LYS A 65 -5.55 53.73 -5.15
C LYS A 65 -6.98 54.10 -4.77
N GLY A 66 -7.25 54.77 -3.65
CA GLY A 66 -8.58 55.33 -3.37
C GLY A 66 -9.74 54.33 -3.41
N GLU A 67 -9.47 53.02 -3.29
CA GLU A 67 -10.48 51.97 -3.28
C GLU A 67 -10.51 51.35 -1.89
N SER A 68 -11.58 51.69 -1.17
CA SER A 68 -12.00 51.04 0.08
C SER A 68 -12.58 49.66 -0.26
N GLY A 69 -11.71 48.71 -0.58
CA GLY A 69 -12.07 47.29 -0.61
C GLY A 69 -11.93 46.72 0.81
N ASN A 70 -13.02 46.21 1.38
CA ASN A 70 -13.01 45.35 2.59
C ASN A 70 -12.36 43.98 2.29
N GLY A 71 -11.13 43.95 1.74
CA GLY A 71 -10.49 42.74 1.23
C GLY A 71 -9.28 42.32 2.06
N LEU A 72 -9.20 41.04 2.41
CA LEU A 72 -8.11 40.38 3.14
C LEU A 72 -6.69 40.96 2.89
N ASN A 73 -6.00 41.32 3.97
CA ASN A 73 -4.57 41.70 3.97
C ASN A 73 -3.62 40.47 4.03
N ILE A 74 -4.03 39.34 3.45
CA ILE A 74 -3.32 38.07 3.53
C ILE A 74 -2.91 37.65 2.12
N ILE A 75 -1.60 37.74 1.84
CA ILE A 75 -1.01 37.30 0.58
C ILE A 75 -0.15 36.07 0.88
N ALA A 76 -0.37 35.00 0.13
CA ALA A 76 0.52 33.84 0.15
C ALA A 76 1.89 34.24 -0.43
N ASP A 77 2.98 33.82 0.21
CA ASP A 77 4.34 34.14 -0.26
C ASP A 77 4.93 32.99 -1.08
N ASN A 78 4.85 31.78 -0.53
CA ASN A 78 5.32 30.56 -1.18
C ASN A 78 4.28 29.46 -1.09
N VAL A 79 4.16 28.68 -2.16
CA VAL A 79 3.21 27.58 -2.34
C VAL A 79 4.00 26.29 -2.50
N PRO A 80 4.22 25.51 -1.43
CA PRO A 80 4.75 24.17 -1.58
C PRO A 80 3.61 23.21 -1.89
N PHE A 81 3.91 22.26 -2.76
CA PHE A 81 2.95 21.29 -3.24
C PHE A 81 3.65 19.98 -3.58
N VAL A 82 2.88 18.90 -3.55
CA VAL A 82 3.34 17.57 -3.94
C VAL A 82 2.77 17.24 -5.31
N ASP A 83 3.66 17.05 -6.27
CA ASP A 83 3.36 16.59 -7.63
C ASP A 83 4.28 15.41 -7.95
N PHE A 84 3.77 14.36 -8.61
CA PHE A 84 4.58 13.19 -9.00
C PHE A 84 5.48 12.67 -7.86
N PHE A 85 4.91 12.57 -6.66
CA PHE A 85 5.57 12.18 -5.41
C PHE A 85 6.65 13.12 -4.86
N HIS A 86 7.01 14.20 -5.58
CA HIS A 86 8.02 15.16 -5.14
C HIS A 86 7.41 16.41 -4.53
N VAL A 87 8.09 16.93 -3.50
CA VAL A 87 7.79 18.21 -2.88
C VAL A 87 8.46 19.32 -3.68
N TYR A 88 7.68 20.26 -4.18
CA TYR A 88 8.13 21.47 -4.85
C TYR A 88 7.77 22.71 -4.06
N LEU A 89 8.40 23.84 -4.40
CA LEU A 89 8.10 25.17 -3.88
C LEU A 89 7.99 26.16 -5.03
N ALA A 90 6.83 26.79 -5.18
CA ALA A 90 6.60 27.88 -6.13
C ALA A 90 6.49 29.23 -5.39
N PRO A 91 7.22 30.29 -5.83
CA PRO A 91 7.00 31.64 -5.34
C PRO A 91 5.65 32.18 -5.82
N ARG A 92 4.73 32.56 -4.92
CA ARG A 92 3.38 33.02 -5.30
C ARG A 92 3.41 34.25 -6.20
N LYS A 93 4.40 35.12 -6.03
CA LYS A 93 4.62 36.32 -6.87
C LYS A 93 4.83 36.02 -8.35
N ASN A 94 5.21 34.78 -8.69
CA ASN A 94 5.43 34.36 -10.07
C ASN A 94 4.15 33.78 -10.71
N LEU A 95 3.11 33.53 -9.92
CA LEU A 95 1.83 33.00 -10.41
C LEU A 95 0.87 34.13 -10.78
N LYS A 96 0.34 34.07 -12.00
CA LYS A 96 -0.76 34.95 -12.44
C LYS A 96 -2.07 34.56 -11.74
N GLU A 97 -3.03 35.47 -11.78
CA GLU A 97 -4.38 35.17 -11.29
C GLU A 97 -5.00 34.03 -12.10
N GLY A 98 -5.49 33.00 -11.41
CA GLY A 98 -6.03 31.79 -12.03
C GLY A 98 -4.98 30.79 -12.57
N GLU A 99 -3.68 31.07 -12.43
CA GLU A 99 -2.63 30.15 -12.83
C GLU A 99 -2.42 29.06 -11.78
N GLU A 100 -2.45 27.81 -12.23
CA GLU A 100 -2.25 26.63 -11.40
C GLU A 100 -0.76 26.28 -11.30
N VAL A 101 -0.30 25.88 -10.10
CA VAL A 101 1.05 25.34 -9.96
C VAL A 101 1.20 24.03 -10.73
N TRP A 102 2.36 23.86 -11.35
CA TRP A 102 2.68 22.68 -12.15
C TRP A 102 4.17 22.40 -12.17
N SER A 103 4.54 21.13 -12.07
CA SER A 103 5.93 20.68 -11.96
C SER A 103 6.53 20.08 -13.24
N LYS A 104 5.75 19.77 -14.27
CA LYS A 104 6.29 19.06 -15.44
C LYS A 104 7.20 19.97 -16.29
N PRO A 105 8.43 19.53 -16.61
CA PRO A 105 9.35 20.30 -17.45
C PRO A 105 8.73 20.80 -18.76
N GLY A 106 9.14 22.00 -19.18
CA GLY A 106 8.64 22.68 -20.37
C GLY A 106 7.37 23.53 -20.16
N ASN A 107 6.56 23.23 -19.13
CA ASN A 107 5.41 24.05 -18.74
C ASN A 107 5.32 24.27 -17.21
N ALA A 108 6.43 24.03 -16.50
CA ALA A 108 6.49 24.18 -15.06
C ALA A 108 6.33 25.64 -14.64
N THR A 109 5.84 25.85 -13.41
CA THR A 109 5.69 27.18 -12.83
C THR A 109 7.01 27.94 -12.81
N ASP A 110 6.96 29.24 -13.12
CA ASP A 110 8.16 30.08 -13.13
C ASP A 110 8.82 30.15 -11.74
N GLY A 111 10.12 29.88 -11.69
CA GLY A 111 10.91 29.91 -10.45
C GLY A 111 10.64 28.73 -9.50
N LEU A 112 10.06 27.64 -10.01
CA LEU A 112 9.87 26.40 -9.26
C LEU A 112 11.19 25.84 -8.72
N VAL A 113 11.13 25.27 -7.52
CA VAL A 113 12.25 24.57 -6.88
C VAL A 113 11.79 23.19 -6.44
N GLN A 114 12.54 22.15 -6.77
CA GLN A 114 12.33 20.82 -6.19
C GLN A 114 13.02 20.74 -4.84
N LEU A 115 12.25 20.45 -3.79
CA LEU A 115 12.76 20.35 -2.42
C LEU A 115 13.18 18.93 -2.07
N SER A 116 12.40 17.92 -2.48
CA SER A 116 12.63 16.53 -2.13
C SER A 116 13.48 15.78 -3.16
N LEU A 117 14.40 14.94 -2.69
CA LEU A 117 15.17 14.02 -3.55
C LEU A 117 14.35 12.77 -3.90
N ASP A 118 13.94 12.00 -2.90
CA ASP A 118 13.25 10.70 -3.07
C ASP A 118 11.72 10.79 -2.91
N GLY A 119 11.20 12.01 -2.83
CA GLY A 119 9.79 12.32 -2.67
C GLY A 119 9.40 12.81 -1.27
N GLY A 120 8.11 13.02 -1.06
CA GLY A 120 7.57 13.40 0.25
C GLY A 120 6.09 13.71 0.27
N HIS A 121 5.53 13.74 1.47
CA HIS A 121 4.11 13.98 1.77
C HIS A 121 3.96 14.71 3.12
N ASP A 122 2.72 15.00 3.53
CA ASP A 122 2.36 15.77 4.73
C ASP A 122 3.11 17.12 4.84
N VAL A 123 3.05 17.91 3.77
CA VAL A 123 3.77 19.19 3.71
C VAL A 123 3.20 20.20 4.72
N ALA A 124 4.08 20.76 5.56
CA ALA A 124 3.73 21.73 6.59
C ALA A 124 4.71 22.91 6.65
N TRP A 125 4.28 24.00 7.30
CA TRP A 125 5.09 25.20 7.52
C TRP A 125 5.32 25.46 8.99
N SER A 126 6.47 26.06 9.32
CA SER A 126 6.65 26.76 10.58
C SER A 126 5.62 27.88 10.73
N GLU A 127 5.28 28.22 11.97
CA GLU A 127 4.30 29.28 12.26
C GLU A 127 4.67 30.63 11.62
N ASP A 128 5.97 30.93 11.53
CA ASP A 128 6.52 32.14 10.92
C ASP A 128 6.63 32.08 9.38
N GLY A 129 6.25 30.96 8.76
CA GLY A 129 6.25 30.78 7.31
C GLY A 129 7.64 30.72 6.67
N LYS A 130 8.72 30.50 7.44
CA LYS A 130 10.10 30.51 6.92
C LYS A 130 10.68 29.13 6.65
N LYS A 131 10.13 28.08 7.26
CA LYS A 131 10.64 26.70 7.17
C LYS A 131 9.54 25.76 6.70
N VAL A 132 9.83 24.99 5.66
CA VAL A 132 8.97 23.93 5.13
C VAL A 132 9.38 22.61 5.75
N PHE A 133 8.41 21.75 6.05
CA PHE A 133 8.58 20.40 6.55
C PHE A 133 7.79 19.42 5.68
N TRP A 134 8.28 18.19 5.56
CA TRP A 134 7.57 17.07 4.93
C TRP A 134 8.09 15.75 5.47
N PHE A 135 7.30 14.70 5.33
CA PHE A 135 7.69 13.33 5.65
C PHE A 135 8.12 12.57 4.40
N LEU A 136 9.03 11.63 4.62
CA LEU A 136 9.34 10.52 3.73
C LEU A 136 9.56 9.31 4.65
N GLY A 137 8.55 8.47 4.81
CA GLY A 137 8.49 7.41 5.80
C GLY A 137 8.74 7.96 7.21
N PRO A 138 9.65 7.35 7.99
CA PRO A 138 9.97 7.84 9.34
C PRO A 138 10.81 9.13 9.33
N TYR A 139 11.22 9.68 8.19
CA TYR A 139 12.13 10.82 8.14
C TYR A 139 11.39 12.14 7.97
N LEU A 140 11.48 12.99 8.99
CA LEU A 140 11.03 14.38 8.91
C LEU A 140 12.12 15.22 8.23
N HIS A 141 11.83 15.68 7.02
CA HIS A 141 12.67 16.59 6.27
C HIS A 141 12.25 18.03 6.51
N SER A 142 13.20 18.94 6.38
CA SER A 142 12.93 20.36 6.49
C SER A 142 13.93 21.25 5.75
N LEU A 143 13.47 22.41 5.32
CA LEU A 143 14.29 23.42 4.67
C LEU A 143 13.84 24.83 5.04
N GLU A 144 14.79 25.65 5.47
CA GLU A 144 14.57 27.09 5.62
C GLU A 144 14.67 27.78 4.24
N VAL A 145 13.62 28.48 3.83
CA VAL A 145 13.49 29.05 2.47
C VAL A 145 14.64 30.02 2.15
N SER A 146 15.14 30.75 3.14
CA SER A 146 16.27 31.68 3.01
C SER A 146 17.54 31.00 2.45
N LYS A 147 17.73 29.70 2.74
CA LYS A 147 18.90 28.92 2.31
C LYS A 147 18.88 28.61 0.81
N LEU A 148 17.73 28.67 0.13
CA LEU A 148 17.61 28.47 -1.31
C LEU A 148 18.43 29.48 -2.13
N SER A 149 18.73 30.65 -1.56
CA SER A 149 19.64 31.64 -2.14
C SER A 149 21.02 31.06 -2.49
N LYS A 150 21.50 30.08 -1.72
CA LYS A 150 22.77 29.37 -1.98
C LYS A 150 22.72 28.54 -3.27
N CYS A 151 21.54 28.11 -3.69
CA CYS A 151 21.31 27.30 -4.89
C CYS A 151 20.68 28.09 -6.06
N ALA A 152 20.54 29.41 -5.93
CA ALA A 152 19.81 30.25 -6.90
C ALA A 152 20.40 30.20 -8.33
N SER A 153 21.70 29.98 -8.49
CA SER A 153 22.29 29.81 -9.83
C SER A 153 21.93 28.46 -10.45
N THR A 154 21.86 27.40 -9.66
CA THR A 154 21.54 26.05 -10.15
C THR A 154 20.07 25.97 -10.50
N ILE A 155 19.20 26.43 -9.60
CA ILE A 155 17.74 26.49 -9.77
C ILE A 155 17.36 27.22 -11.08
N ARG A 156 18.02 28.35 -11.39
CA ARG A 156 17.73 29.10 -12.63
C ARG A 156 18.16 28.42 -13.93
N LYS A 157 19.13 27.52 -13.86
CA LYS A 157 19.72 26.86 -15.05
C LYS A 157 19.14 25.47 -15.29
N ASP A 158 18.64 24.83 -14.24
CA ASP A 158 18.10 23.49 -14.28
C ASP A 158 16.58 23.53 -14.48
N HIS A 159 16.17 23.31 -15.73
CA HIS A 159 14.77 23.26 -16.13
C HIS A 159 14.16 21.84 -16.08
N LEU A 160 14.94 20.84 -15.69
CA LEU A 160 14.51 19.44 -15.65
C LEU A 160 14.23 18.98 -14.22
N THR A 161 15.16 19.24 -13.30
CA THR A 161 15.08 18.79 -11.90
C THR A 161 15.06 19.94 -10.89
N PHE A 162 14.84 21.16 -11.39
CA PHE A 162 14.57 22.38 -10.60
C PHE A 162 15.58 22.62 -9.46
N GLY A 163 16.85 22.28 -9.69
CA GLY A 163 17.97 22.56 -8.80
C GLY A 163 18.21 21.53 -7.70
N ILE A 164 17.55 20.36 -7.73
CA ILE A 164 17.64 19.35 -6.65
C ILE A 164 19.08 18.94 -6.32
N ASP A 165 19.96 18.90 -7.31
CA ASP A 165 21.37 18.57 -7.13
C ASP A 165 22.12 19.48 -6.15
N CYS A 166 21.72 20.75 -6.06
CA CYS A 166 22.22 21.67 -5.05
C CYS A 166 21.38 21.60 -3.77
N VAL A 167 20.05 21.59 -3.91
CA VAL A 167 19.11 21.68 -2.79
C VAL A 167 19.31 20.53 -1.81
N LYS A 168 19.56 19.30 -2.30
CA LYS A 168 19.80 18.11 -1.45
C LYS A 168 20.92 18.29 -0.42
N ASN A 169 21.90 19.17 -0.68
CA ASN A 169 23.03 19.42 0.21
C ASN A 169 22.73 20.45 1.32
N ILE A 170 21.58 21.12 1.27
CA ILE A 170 21.15 22.11 2.26
C ILE A 170 19.89 21.70 3.02
N LEU A 171 19.39 20.48 2.76
CA LEU A 171 18.28 19.87 3.49
C LEU A 171 18.70 19.43 4.89
N GLU A 172 17.79 19.58 5.84
CA GLU A 172 17.89 18.97 7.16
C GLU A 172 16.88 17.82 7.21
N TYR A 173 17.27 16.68 7.77
CA TYR A 173 16.36 15.57 8.01
C TYR A 173 16.68 14.89 9.33
N GLN A 174 15.66 14.31 9.96
CA GLN A 174 15.79 13.52 11.18
C GLN A 174 14.84 12.33 11.13
N GLU A 175 15.30 11.19 11.64
CA GLU A 175 14.43 10.02 11.82
C GLU A 175 13.53 10.22 13.04
N ILE A 176 12.23 10.00 12.88
CA ILE A 176 11.23 10.01 13.93
C ILE A 176 10.99 8.57 14.35
N ILE A 177 11.56 8.22 15.51
CA ILE A 177 11.40 6.89 16.09
C ILE A 177 10.19 6.90 17.02
N VAL A 178 9.14 6.15 16.67
CA VAL A 178 7.95 5.99 17.50
C VAL A 178 7.88 4.58 18.07
N GLU A 179 8.37 4.43 19.29
CA GLU A 179 8.32 3.15 20.00
C GLU A 179 6.91 2.83 20.49
N HIS A 180 6.57 1.53 20.44
CA HIS A 180 5.32 1.03 20.99
C HIS A 180 5.43 -0.40 21.45
N THR A 181 4.69 -0.71 22.51
CA THR A 181 4.54 -2.08 22.99
C THR A 181 3.74 -2.88 21.94
N THR A 182 4.27 -4.03 21.52
CA THR A 182 3.51 -4.95 20.67
C THR A 182 2.35 -5.56 21.44
N ASN A 183 1.37 -6.11 20.72
CA ASN A 183 0.26 -6.81 21.32
C ASN A 183 0.71 -7.97 22.21
N ILE A 184 1.67 -8.76 21.73
CA ILE A 184 2.27 -9.88 22.49
C ILE A 184 2.93 -9.37 23.76
N SER A 185 3.74 -8.30 23.68
CA SER A 185 4.42 -7.75 24.86
C SER A 185 3.45 -7.11 25.86
N ARG A 186 2.36 -6.48 25.38
CA ARG A 186 1.30 -5.94 26.24
C ARG A 186 0.53 -7.05 26.92
N LEU A 187 0.06 -8.05 26.17
CA LEU A 187 -0.67 -9.20 26.72
C LEU A 187 0.19 -9.96 27.74
N LYS A 188 1.49 -10.19 27.46
CA LYS A 188 2.44 -10.76 28.43
C LYS A 188 2.53 -9.94 29.72
N LYS A 189 2.54 -8.60 29.63
CA LYS A 189 2.55 -7.71 30.81
C LYS A 189 1.22 -7.74 31.57
N ASP A 190 0.09 -7.71 30.86
CA ASP A 190 -1.24 -7.72 31.44
C ASP A 190 -1.48 -9.05 32.19
N ALA A 191 -1.13 -10.18 31.55
CA ALA A 191 -1.17 -11.51 32.16
C ALA A 191 -0.30 -11.58 33.42
N ALA A 192 0.97 -11.14 33.33
CA ALA A 192 1.88 -11.10 34.48
C ALA A 192 1.42 -10.18 35.63
N SER A 193 0.53 -9.22 35.37
CA SER A 193 0.00 -8.29 36.38
C SER A 193 -1.26 -8.81 37.10
N THR A 194 -1.94 -9.82 36.54
CA THR A 194 -3.26 -10.28 36.99
C THR A 194 -3.24 -11.65 37.69
N THR A 195 -2.14 -12.40 37.60
CA THR A 195 -1.99 -13.72 38.25
C THR A 195 -0.80 -13.77 39.23
N LEU A 196 -0.96 -14.53 40.32
CA LEU A 196 0.11 -14.93 41.26
C LEU A 196 1.14 -15.89 40.62
N HIS A 197 0.89 -16.35 39.40
CA HIS A 197 1.75 -17.23 38.60
C HIS A 197 2.07 -16.54 37.26
N PRO A 198 3.32 -16.09 37.03
CA PRO A 198 3.72 -15.24 35.92
C PRO A 198 4.13 -16.04 34.67
N GLU A 199 3.66 -17.28 34.51
CA GLU A 199 3.96 -18.07 33.32
C GLU A 199 3.18 -17.48 32.11
N PRO A 200 3.82 -17.35 30.93
CA PRO A 200 3.18 -16.81 29.74
C PRO A 200 1.96 -17.62 29.34
N ASP A 201 0.90 -16.96 28.84
CA ASP A 201 -0.31 -17.57 28.25
C ASP A 201 0.01 -18.88 27.51
N LEU A 202 -0.17 -20.00 28.22
CA LEU A 202 0.19 -21.33 27.75
C LEU A 202 -1.09 -22.03 27.28
N LEU A 203 -1.20 -22.22 25.97
CA LEU A 203 -2.32 -22.89 25.32
C LEU A 203 -1.85 -24.23 24.75
N VAL A 204 -2.56 -25.30 25.08
CA VAL A 204 -2.31 -26.64 24.56
C VAL A 204 -3.54 -27.10 23.78
N LEU A 205 -3.35 -27.38 22.49
CA LEU A 205 -4.34 -28.02 21.64
C LEU A 205 -3.91 -29.48 21.47
N TYR A 206 -4.75 -30.45 21.83
CA TYR A 206 -4.38 -31.87 21.75
C TYR A 206 -5.45 -32.71 21.05
N ASN A 207 -5.05 -33.91 20.60
CA ASN A 207 -5.93 -34.87 19.93
C ASN A 207 -6.45 -34.42 18.55
N ALA A 208 -5.73 -33.49 17.89
CA ALA A 208 -6.06 -33.03 16.54
C ALA A 208 -5.35 -33.87 15.47
N THR A 209 -5.80 -33.77 14.22
CA THR A 209 -4.94 -34.03 13.06
C THR A 209 -4.21 -32.73 12.71
N LEU A 210 -2.88 -32.72 12.74
CA LEU A 210 -2.07 -31.55 12.40
C LEU A 210 -1.51 -31.69 10.99
N LEU A 211 -1.61 -30.61 10.21
CA LEU A 211 -1.00 -30.47 8.89
C LEU A 211 0.04 -29.34 8.96
N THR A 212 1.33 -29.66 9.01
CA THR A 212 2.40 -28.68 9.32
C THR A 212 2.82 -27.80 8.14
N MET A 213 2.75 -28.32 6.92
CA MET A 213 3.30 -27.71 5.69
C MET A 213 4.81 -27.45 5.72
N GLU A 214 5.56 -28.18 6.55
CA GLU A 214 6.99 -27.97 6.75
C GLU A 214 7.81 -28.47 5.55
N THR A 215 7.53 -29.68 5.08
CA THR A 215 8.37 -30.37 4.08
C THR A 215 7.85 -30.22 2.66
N GLY A 216 6.58 -29.84 2.48
CA GLY A 216 5.94 -29.82 1.17
C GLY A 216 5.56 -31.22 0.65
N GLU A 217 5.53 -32.21 1.55
CA GLU A 217 5.11 -33.60 1.29
C GLU A 217 4.03 -34.02 2.31
N LEU A 218 2.83 -34.37 1.84
CA LEU A 218 1.66 -34.66 2.68
C LEU A 218 1.93 -35.71 3.78
N GLU A 219 2.60 -36.82 3.44
CA GLU A 219 2.83 -37.93 4.38
C GLU A 219 3.78 -37.56 5.53
N LYS A 220 4.65 -36.56 5.33
CA LYS A 220 5.57 -36.07 6.37
C LYS A 220 4.94 -34.95 7.19
N ASP A 221 4.11 -34.13 6.54
CA ASP A 221 3.46 -32.98 7.17
C ASP A 221 2.22 -33.35 7.99
N LEU A 222 1.67 -34.57 7.82
CA LEU A 222 0.47 -35.03 8.51
C LEU A 222 0.81 -35.77 9.81
N ILE A 223 0.45 -35.18 10.95
CA ILE A 223 0.61 -35.78 12.27
C ILE A 223 -0.78 -36.07 12.85
N ARG A 224 -1.09 -37.35 13.07
CA ARG A 224 -2.34 -37.77 13.71
C ARG A 224 -2.19 -37.79 15.22
N GLU A 225 -3.30 -37.56 15.93
CA GLU A 225 -3.33 -37.49 17.40
C GLU A 225 -2.22 -36.55 17.90
N ALA A 226 -2.18 -35.35 17.34
CA ALA A 226 -1.14 -34.38 17.57
C ALA A 226 -1.40 -33.55 18.84
N ILE A 227 -0.31 -32.95 19.33
CA ILE A 227 -0.30 -31.91 20.36
C ILE A 227 0.43 -30.68 19.82
N LEU A 228 -0.19 -29.51 19.99
CA LEU A 228 0.35 -28.20 19.68
C LEU A 228 0.44 -27.39 20.98
N VAL A 229 1.65 -26.93 21.32
CA VAL A 229 1.90 -26.11 22.52
C VAL A 229 2.25 -24.70 22.07
N ILE A 230 1.43 -23.73 22.49
CA ILE A 230 1.57 -22.32 22.17
C ILE A 230 1.87 -21.56 23.45
N GLN A 231 2.96 -20.81 23.46
CA GLN A 231 3.39 -20.03 24.61
C GLN A 231 3.53 -18.57 24.21
N GLY A 232 2.65 -17.71 24.75
CA GLY A 232 2.67 -16.27 24.48
C GLY A 232 2.57 -15.92 22.99
N GLY A 233 1.78 -16.69 22.23
CA GLY A 233 1.54 -16.51 20.79
C GLY A 233 2.58 -17.13 19.86
N ILE A 234 3.51 -17.94 20.38
CA ILE A 234 4.53 -18.66 19.60
C ILE A 234 4.32 -20.16 19.76
N ILE A 235 4.35 -20.91 18.65
CA ILE A 235 4.32 -22.38 18.68
C ILE A 235 5.68 -22.87 19.17
N THR A 236 5.70 -23.62 20.26
CA THR A 236 6.92 -24.17 20.88
C THR A 236 7.04 -25.67 20.67
N THR A 237 5.94 -26.36 20.39
CA THR A 237 5.93 -27.80 20.11
C THR A 237 4.78 -28.13 19.17
N ALA A 238 5.08 -28.93 18.15
CA ALA A 238 4.14 -29.53 17.21
C ALA A 238 4.57 -30.99 17.03
N ALA A 239 3.89 -31.93 17.68
CA ALA A 239 4.35 -33.32 17.74
C ALA A 239 3.18 -34.31 17.93
N ALA A 240 3.48 -35.60 17.91
CA ALA A 240 2.51 -36.63 18.30
C ALA A 240 2.22 -36.57 19.81
N LEU A 241 0.98 -36.77 20.24
CA LEU A 241 0.55 -36.66 21.63
C LEU A 241 1.34 -37.59 22.57
N SER A 242 1.74 -38.77 22.09
CA SER A 242 2.54 -39.75 22.85
C SER A 242 3.93 -39.24 23.25
N SER A 243 4.38 -38.11 22.71
CA SER A 243 5.73 -37.58 22.90
C SER A 243 5.84 -36.41 23.89
N VAL A 244 4.73 -35.92 24.47
CA VAL A 244 4.72 -34.68 25.28
C VAL A 244 3.88 -34.84 26.56
N VAL A 245 4.38 -34.30 27.67
CA VAL A 245 3.62 -34.16 28.93
C VAL A 245 2.96 -32.78 28.96
N ILE A 246 1.64 -32.74 29.15
CA ILE A 246 0.86 -31.50 29.23
C ILE A 246 1.14 -30.80 30.58
N PRO A 247 1.61 -29.55 30.59
CA PRO A 247 1.82 -28.80 31.83
C PRO A 247 0.50 -28.52 32.55
N THR A 248 0.49 -28.59 33.89
CA THR A 248 -0.72 -28.42 34.72
C THR A 248 -1.32 -27.02 34.69
N GLU A 249 -0.55 -26.01 34.28
CA GLU A 249 -0.94 -24.60 34.27
C GLU A 249 -1.42 -24.11 32.90
N ALA A 250 -1.49 -25.01 31.90
CA ALA A 250 -1.94 -24.68 30.56
C ALA A 250 -3.47 -24.56 30.46
N THR A 251 -3.95 -23.66 29.61
CA THR A 251 -5.29 -23.77 29.03
C THR A 251 -5.26 -24.91 28.02
N VAL A 252 -6.03 -25.96 28.26
CA VAL A 252 -6.03 -27.17 27.43
C VAL A 252 -7.36 -27.28 26.66
N ILE A 253 -7.29 -27.51 25.36
CA ILE A 253 -8.46 -27.72 24.48
C ILE A 253 -8.31 -29.06 23.77
N ASP A 254 -9.31 -29.93 23.93
CA ASP A 254 -9.45 -31.17 23.16
C ASP A 254 -9.97 -30.84 21.76
N MET A 255 -9.21 -31.24 20.75
CA MET A 255 -9.47 -30.97 19.35
C MET A 255 -9.81 -32.27 18.60
N HIS A 256 -10.34 -33.29 19.29
CA HIS A 256 -10.77 -34.54 18.69
C HIS A 256 -11.67 -34.31 17.46
N GLY A 257 -11.28 -34.89 16.32
CA GLY A 257 -12.00 -34.77 15.05
C GLY A 257 -11.75 -33.46 14.29
N ALA A 258 -10.97 -32.53 14.84
CA ALA A 258 -10.54 -31.34 14.14
C ALA A 258 -9.21 -31.54 13.40
N THR A 259 -9.04 -30.77 12.33
CA THR A 259 -7.76 -30.62 11.64
C THR A 259 -7.21 -29.22 11.91
N ILE A 260 -5.96 -29.14 12.35
CA ILE A 260 -5.22 -27.90 12.56
C ILE A 260 -4.23 -27.72 11.40
N MET A 261 -4.19 -26.51 10.85
CA MET A 261 -3.26 -26.15 9.77
C MET A 261 -2.78 -24.69 9.95
N PRO A 262 -1.68 -24.29 9.29
CA PRO A 262 -1.26 -22.90 9.24
C PRO A 262 -2.39 -21.99 8.73
N GLY A 263 -2.47 -20.79 9.30
CA GLY A 263 -3.41 -19.78 8.84
C GLY A 263 -3.11 -19.38 7.39
N PHE A 264 -4.16 -19.07 6.64
CA PHE A 264 -4.06 -18.77 5.22
C PHE A 264 -3.42 -17.40 4.96
N PHE A 265 -2.78 -17.33 3.79
CA PHE A 265 -2.25 -16.11 3.18
C PHE A 265 -3.10 -15.73 1.99
N ASP A 266 -3.60 -14.50 1.97
CA ASP A 266 -4.09 -13.87 0.74
C ASP A 266 -2.96 -13.06 0.13
N LEU A 267 -2.39 -13.59 -0.95
CA LEU A 267 -1.26 -12.96 -1.61
C LEU A 267 -1.68 -11.71 -2.38
N HIS A 268 -2.93 -11.55 -2.77
CA HIS A 268 -3.37 -10.44 -3.62
C HIS A 268 -4.64 -9.83 -3.08
N ALA A 269 -4.57 -9.22 -1.89
CA ALA A 269 -5.75 -8.74 -1.20
C ALA A 269 -6.07 -7.27 -1.55
N TYR A 270 -7.30 -7.00 -2.01
CA TYR A 270 -7.90 -5.67 -1.96
C TYR A 270 -9.02 -5.58 -0.92
N TRP A 271 -9.30 -4.35 -0.50
CA TRP A 271 -10.44 -3.96 0.34
C TRP A 271 -10.54 -2.44 0.26
N ASN A 272 -11.76 -1.90 0.36
CA ASN A 272 -12.07 -0.50 0.10
C ASN A 272 -11.58 0.49 1.18
N GLY A 273 -10.92 -0.02 2.22
CA GLY A 273 -10.44 0.80 3.33
C GLY A 273 -11.58 1.47 4.09
N PHE A 274 -11.27 2.60 4.72
CA PHE A 274 -12.21 3.34 5.56
C PHE A 274 -12.33 4.78 5.05
N ASP A 275 -13.51 5.36 5.18
CA ASP A 275 -13.67 6.81 5.01
C ASP A 275 -12.96 7.60 6.12
N ASN A 276 -12.67 6.97 7.26
CA ASN A 276 -11.87 7.52 8.34
C ASN A 276 -10.43 7.00 8.28
N PRO A 277 -9.39 7.86 8.22
CA PRO A 277 -7.99 7.42 8.16
C PRO A 277 -7.50 6.63 9.38
N ILE A 278 -8.23 6.68 10.50
CA ILE A 278 -7.89 6.00 11.76
C ILE A 278 -9.10 5.20 12.27
N PRO A 279 -9.43 4.06 11.65
CA PRO A 279 -10.58 3.25 12.05
C PRO A 279 -10.39 2.65 13.46
N ALA A 280 -11.48 2.58 14.21
CA ALA A 280 -11.51 1.88 15.50
C ALA A 280 -11.68 0.36 15.34
N LYS A 281 -12.37 -0.09 14.29
CA LYS A 281 -12.62 -1.48 13.91
C LYS A 281 -12.70 -1.61 12.40
N SER A 282 -12.62 -2.84 11.89
CA SER A 282 -12.80 -3.17 10.48
C SER A 282 -13.56 -4.48 10.32
N TRP A 283 -14.70 -4.41 9.66
CA TRP A 283 -15.48 -5.60 9.35
C TRP A 283 -14.75 -6.47 8.31
N GLU A 284 -13.98 -5.87 7.40
CA GLU A 284 -13.17 -6.60 6.41
C GLU A 284 -12.10 -7.44 7.11
N MET A 285 -11.37 -6.84 8.07
CA MET A 285 -10.32 -7.54 8.83
C MET A 285 -10.86 -8.68 9.67
N GLU A 286 -12.00 -8.47 10.32
CA GLU A 286 -12.72 -9.52 11.05
C GLU A 286 -13.21 -10.63 10.10
N THR A 287 -13.68 -10.26 8.90
CA THR A 287 -14.13 -11.21 7.87
C THR A 287 -12.97 -12.07 7.35
N PHE A 288 -11.81 -11.48 7.02
CA PHE A 288 -10.64 -12.27 6.60
C PHE A 288 -10.26 -13.33 7.64
N LEU A 289 -10.22 -12.95 8.92
CA LEU A 289 -9.93 -13.89 10.01
C LEU A 289 -11.00 -14.97 10.18
N ALA A 290 -12.28 -14.61 10.06
CA ALA A 290 -13.38 -15.57 10.16
C ALA A 290 -13.31 -16.67 9.10
N PHE A 291 -12.73 -16.38 7.93
CA PHE A 291 -12.50 -17.33 6.85
C PHE A 291 -11.08 -17.94 6.86
N GLY A 292 -10.32 -17.76 7.95
CA GLY A 292 -9.02 -18.40 8.17
C GLY A 292 -7.82 -17.66 7.55
N VAL A 293 -8.02 -16.50 6.93
CA VAL A 293 -6.95 -15.66 6.38
C VAL A 293 -6.32 -14.86 7.51
N THR A 294 -5.11 -15.27 7.91
CA THR A 294 -4.37 -14.67 9.03
C THR A 294 -3.26 -13.73 8.58
N THR A 295 -2.93 -13.75 7.28
CA THR A 295 -1.95 -12.86 6.67
C THR A 295 -2.45 -12.35 5.32
N LEU A 296 -2.27 -11.06 5.07
CA LEU A 296 -2.59 -10.37 3.82
C LEU A 296 -1.32 -9.78 3.23
N HIS A 297 -1.12 -9.96 1.94
CA HIS A 297 -0.28 -9.10 1.13
C HIS A 297 -1.19 -8.16 0.36
N LYS A 298 -1.20 -6.90 0.79
CA LYS A 298 -2.13 -5.86 0.38
C LYS A 298 -1.60 -5.12 -0.85
N TYR A 299 -2.40 -5.11 -1.90
CA TYR A 299 -2.22 -4.32 -3.12
C TYR A 299 -3.06 -3.03 -3.06
N ILE A 300 -2.56 -1.94 -3.65
CA ILE A 300 -3.21 -0.62 -3.54
C ILE A 300 -4.26 -0.42 -4.63
N TYR A 301 -5.47 -0.04 -4.19
CA TYR A 301 -6.46 0.63 -5.03
C TYR A 301 -6.60 2.09 -4.57
N ILE A 302 -6.04 3.03 -5.35
CA ILE A 302 -6.46 4.42 -5.65
C ILE A 302 -6.81 5.40 -4.48
N ARG A 303 -6.85 5.00 -3.20
CA ARG A 303 -7.15 5.93 -2.07
C ARG A 303 -6.17 5.81 -0.90
N SER A 304 -5.32 6.84 -0.79
CA SER A 304 -4.47 7.24 0.34
C SER A 304 -3.59 6.14 0.97
N PRO A 305 -2.29 6.06 0.62
CA PRO A 305 -1.33 5.19 1.31
C PRO A 305 -1.29 5.40 2.83
N MET A 306 -1.67 6.60 3.30
CA MET A 306 -1.71 6.94 4.72
C MET A 306 -2.67 6.05 5.52
N CYS A 307 -3.87 5.75 4.98
CA CYS A 307 -4.85 4.86 5.63
C CYS A 307 -4.27 3.44 5.84
N MET A 308 -3.41 2.97 4.94
CA MET A 308 -2.82 1.63 5.02
C MET A 308 -1.74 1.53 6.09
N SER A 309 -0.81 2.47 6.11
CA SER A 309 0.23 2.52 7.15
C SER A 309 -0.40 2.61 8.54
N PHE A 310 -1.49 3.38 8.70
CA PHE A 310 -2.24 3.40 9.95
C PHE A 310 -2.93 2.07 10.26
N THR A 311 -3.58 1.43 9.28
CA THR A 311 -4.25 0.14 9.48
C THR A 311 -3.25 -0.94 9.92
N HIS A 312 -2.13 -1.10 9.20
CA HIS A 312 -1.05 -2.03 9.56
C HIS A 312 -0.52 -1.78 10.97
N LEU A 313 -0.16 -0.53 11.28
CA LEU A 313 0.40 -0.18 12.59
C LEU A 313 -0.60 -0.44 13.73
N ARG A 314 -1.89 -0.17 13.51
CA ARG A 314 -2.94 -0.37 14.51
C ARG A 314 -3.23 -1.84 14.76
N VAL A 315 -3.26 -2.69 13.72
CA VAL A 315 -3.36 -4.14 13.90
C VAL A 315 -2.13 -4.68 14.64
N LYS A 316 -0.92 -4.27 14.22
CA LYS A 316 0.35 -4.67 14.85
C LYS A 316 0.42 -4.26 16.33
N ARG A 317 -0.13 -3.09 16.68
CA ARG A 317 -0.27 -2.57 18.04
C ARG A 317 -1.43 -3.19 18.83
N GLY A 318 -2.35 -3.87 18.15
CA GLY A 318 -3.53 -4.45 18.78
C GLY A 318 -4.64 -3.50 19.13
N HIS A 319 -4.72 -2.37 18.43
CA HIS A 319 -5.84 -1.44 18.62
C HIS A 319 -7.16 -2.03 18.10
N PHE A 320 -7.10 -3.01 17.18
CA PHE A 320 -8.22 -3.85 16.78
C PHE A 320 -7.73 -5.18 16.22
N VAL A 321 -8.64 -6.14 16.06
CA VAL A 321 -8.37 -7.50 15.61
C VAL A 321 -8.29 -7.54 14.07
N GLY A 322 -7.24 -8.16 13.53
CA GLY A 322 -7.07 -8.31 12.09
C GLY A 322 -5.88 -9.19 11.70
N PRO A 323 -5.79 -9.60 10.41
CA PRO A 323 -4.65 -10.34 9.87
C PRO A 323 -3.34 -9.54 9.94
N ARG A 324 -2.20 -10.23 9.86
CA ARG A 324 -0.91 -9.58 9.60
C ARG A 324 -0.94 -8.98 8.19
N ILE A 325 -0.49 -7.73 8.04
CA ILE A 325 -0.53 -7.03 6.75
C ILE A 325 0.90 -6.77 6.27
N PHE A 326 1.23 -7.27 5.09
CA PHE A 326 2.38 -6.88 4.27
C PHE A 326 1.87 -5.97 3.16
N GLN A 327 2.61 -4.93 2.79
CA GLN A 327 2.14 -3.92 1.84
C GLN A 327 3.14 -3.61 0.74
N VAL A 328 2.64 -3.26 -0.44
CA VAL A 328 3.44 -2.88 -1.61
C VAL A 328 3.79 -1.38 -1.66
N GLY A 329 3.24 -0.56 -0.77
CA GLY A 329 3.26 0.90 -0.90
C GLY A 329 2.47 1.37 -2.13
N ASP A 330 2.70 2.61 -2.58
CA ASP A 330 2.08 3.10 -3.82
C ASP A 330 2.57 2.34 -5.05
N VAL A 331 1.67 2.14 -6.00
CA VAL A 331 1.98 1.53 -7.30
C VAL A 331 2.97 2.39 -8.07
N ILE A 332 3.98 1.75 -8.69
CA ILE A 332 4.80 2.42 -9.70
C ILE A 332 4.07 2.30 -11.03
N TYR A 333 3.35 3.37 -11.39
CA TYR A 333 2.41 3.36 -12.51
C TYR A 333 2.93 4.15 -13.70
N GLY A 334 3.15 3.48 -14.83
CA GLY A 334 3.68 4.11 -16.05
C GLY A 334 2.64 4.83 -16.90
N MET A 335 1.34 4.74 -16.58
CA MET A 335 0.28 5.41 -17.36
C MET A 335 -0.20 6.71 -16.70
N GLY A 336 -1.02 7.47 -17.40
CA GLY A 336 -1.23 8.90 -17.13
C GLY A 336 -2.20 9.29 -16.01
N ASP A 337 -2.35 8.49 -14.94
CA ASP A 337 -3.12 9.00 -13.79
C ASP A 337 -2.28 10.01 -13.01
N PRO A 338 -2.75 11.28 -12.87
CA PRO A 338 -2.05 12.34 -12.16
C PRO A 338 -1.44 11.93 -10.81
N GLY A 339 -2.12 11.05 -10.09
CA GLY A 339 -1.86 10.85 -8.68
C GLY A 339 -0.81 9.84 -8.30
N TYR A 340 -0.49 8.96 -9.22
CA TYR A 340 0.44 7.86 -8.97
C TYR A 340 1.27 7.53 -10.21
N HIS A 341 1.17 8.34 -11.27
CA HIS A 341 2.07 8.27 -12.39
C HIS A 341 3.52 8.47 -11.93
N GLN A 342 4.38 7.55 -12.35
CA GLN A 342 5.80 7.63 -12.12
C GLN A 342 6.57 7.18 -13.36
N ASP A 343 7.28 8.14 -13.95
CA ASP A 343 8.24 7.87 -15.00
C ASP A 343 9.50 7.20 -14.41
N ILE A 344 10.11 6.30 -15.18
CA ILE A 344 11.37 5.63 -14.85
C ILE A 344 12.26 5.65 -16.10
N VAL A 345 12.78 6.83 -16.40
CA VAL A 345 13.63 7.09 -17.57
C VAL A 345 15.11 6.79 -17.29
N ASP A 346 15.52 6.77 -16.03
CA ASP A 346 16.89 6.45 -15.61
C ASP A 346 16.98 5.67 -14.28
N MET A 347 18.20 5.40 -13.83
CA MET A 347 18.46 4.63 -12.60
C MET A 347 18.20 5.44 -11.33
N ASP A 348 18.23 6.77 -11.39
CA ASP A 348 18.02 7.61 -10.22
C ASP A 348 16.52 7.72 -9.91
N GLU A 349 15.67 7.85 -10.94
CA GLU A 349 14.22 7.70 -10.79
C GLU A 349 13.84 6.31 -10.27
N ALA A 350 14.46 5.25 -10.79
CA ALA A 350 14.24 3.88 -10.32
C ALA A 350 14.61 3.72 -8.83
N ARG A 351 15.75 4.29 -8.40
CA ARG A 351 16.16 4.26 -6.98
C ARG A 351 15.22 5.07 -6.10
N SER A 352 14.89 6.28 -6.52
CA SER A 352 13.99 7.19 -5.81
C SER A 352 12.62 6.56 -5.56
N ALA A 353 12.01 5.97 -6.61
CA ALA A 353 10.76 5.22 -6.50
C ALA A 353 10.80 4.14 -5.40
N LEU A 354 11.87 3.36 -5.41
CA LEU A 354 12.02 2.21 -4.54
C LEU A 354 12.41 2.59 -3.12
N ILE A 355 13.23 3.63 -2.95
CA ILE A 355 13.56 4.20 -1.63
C ILE A 355 12.27 4.69 -0.98
N ARG A 356 11.44 5.45 -1.70
CA ARG A 356 10.14 5.90 -1.21
C ARG A 356 9.27 4.74 -0.74
N ILE A 357 9.05 3.73 -1.59
CA ILE A 357 8.26 2.55 -1.18
C ILE A 357 8.88 1.86 0.03
N LYS A 358 10.21 1.72 0.08
CA LYS A 358 10.90 0.99 1.15
C LYS A 358 10.83 1.68 2.50
N VAL A 359 10.98 3.01 2.52
CA VAL A 359 10.92 3.77 3.78
C VAL A 359 9.50 3.89 4.32
N GLU A 360 8.49 3.87 3.45
CA GLU A 360 7.06 3.82 3.83
C GLU A 360 6.61 2.41 4.25
N GLY A 361 7.00 1.39 3.49
CA GLY A 361 6.59 0.00 3.69
C GLY A 361 7.38 -0.76 4.76
N GLY A 362 8.57 -0.28 5.09
CA GLY A 362 9.46 -0.90 6.08
C GLY A 362 10.26 -2.09 5.52
N PRO A 363 10.78 -2.98 6.40
CA PRO A 363 11.80 -3.97 6.02
C PRO A 363 11.31 -5.09 5.09
N ILE A 364 9.98 -5.31 4.99
CA ILE A 364 9.38 -6.36 4.13
C ILE A 364 8.59 -5.67 3.00
N SER A 365 9.18 -4.60 2.46
CA SER A 365 8.59 -3.86 1.35
C SER A 365 8.71 -4.64 0.05
N THR A 366 7.57 -4.95 -0.54
CA THR A 366 7.41 -5.43 -1.90
C THR A 366 7.06 -4.25 -2.82
N ARG A 367 7.26 -4.34 -4.14
CA ARG A 367 6.82 -3.27 -5.07
C ARG A 367 5.81 -3.77 -6.10
N LEU A 368 4.74 -3.01 -6.28
CA LEU A 368 3.76 -3.21 -7.34
C LEU A 368 4.13 -2.37 -8.55
N MET A 369 4.21 -3.00 -9.72
CA MET A 369 4.64 -2.36 -10.96
C MET A 369 3.59 -2.53 -12.04
N PHE A 370 3.23 -1.41 -12.67
CA PHE A 370 2.43 -1.38 -13.89
C PHE A 370 3.14 -0.52 -14.92
N ILE A 371 4.24 -1.06 -15.45
CA ILE A 371 5.13 -0.35 -16.37
C ILE A 371 5.35 -1.22 -17.58
N THR A 372 5.13 -0.65 -18.76
CA THR A 372 5.15 -1.37 -20.04
C THR A 372 6.50 -1.33 -20.74
N SER A 373 7.37 -0.37 -20.38
CA SER A 373 8.71 -0.22 -20.93
C SER A 373 9.68 -1.25 -20.30
N SER A 374 10.23 -2.15 -21.11
CA SER A 374 11.24 -3.13 -20.65
C SER A 374 12.47 -2.46 -20.04
N ALA A 375 12.91 -1.32 -20.59
CA ALA A 375 14.05 -0.59 -20.03
C ALA A 375 13.75 -0.09 -18.60
N SER A 376 12.53 0.36 -18.35
CA SER A 376 12.08 0.80 -17.03
C SER A 376 11.90 -0.37 -16.06
N GLN A 377 11.34 -1.50 -16.54
CA GLN A 377 11.23 -2.75 -15.78
C GLN A 377 12.61 -3.24 -15.28
N GLN A 378 13.60 -3.29 -16.17
CA GLN A 378 14.95 -3.74 -15.87
C GLN A 378 15.68 -2.80 -14.91
N ARG A 379 15.52 -1.47 -15.05
CA ARG A 379 16.08 -0.50 -14.10
C ARG A 379 15.55 -0.71 -12.69
N LEU A 380 14.24 -0.89 -12.54
CA LEU A 380 13.62 -1.17 -11.25
C LEU A 380 14.07 -2.51 -10.68
N LEU A 381 14.17 -3.54 -11.50
CA LEU A 381 14.67 -4.84 -11.05
C LEU A 381 16.10 -4.76 -10.53
N LEU A 382 16.99 -4.08 -11.24
CA LEU A 382 18.38 -3.87 -10.84
C LEU A 382 18.49 -3.04 -9.56
N ALA A 383 17.77 -1.92 -9.47
CA ALA A 383 17.78 -1.06 -8.30
C ALA A 383 17.24 -1.79 -7.07
N ALA A 384 16.15 -2.54 -7.23
CA ALA A 384 15.52 -3.24 -6.13
C ALA A 384 16.30 -4.46 -5.63
N ARG A 385 17.07 -5.12 -6.50
CA ARG A 385 18.01 -6.16 -6.07
C ARG A 385 18.99 -5.60 -5.03
N ASN A 386 19.48 -4.38 -5.23
CA ASN A 386 20.36 -3.71 -4.27
C ASN A 386 19.64 -3.27 -2.99
N LEU A 387 18.32 -3.08 -3.07
CA LEU A 387 17.47 -2.73 -1.94
C LEU A 387 16.81 -3.95 -1.28
N SER A 388 17.12 -5.17 -1.72
CA SER A 388 16.52 -6.42 -1.21
C SER A 388 14.98 -6.38 -1.19
N MET A 389 14.37 -5.84 -2.25
CA MET A 389 12.91 -5.79 -2.38
C MET A 389 12.42 -6.91 -3.33
N LEU A 390 11.17 -7.35 -3.16
CA LEU A 390 10.47 -8.26 -4.08
C LEU A 390 9.68 -7.49 -5.14
N CYS A 391 9.50 -8.08 -6.32
CA CYS A 391 8.95 -7.45 -7.52
C CYS A 391 7.67 -8.16 -7.94
N VAL A 392 6.52 -7.51 -7.77
CA VAL A 392 5.20 -8.15 -7.93
C VAL A 392 4.31 -7.34 -8.89
N PRO A 393 4.52 -7.40 -10.22
CA PRO A 393 3.65 -6.74 -11.20
C PRO A 393 2.21 -7.27 -11.15
N GLU A 394 1.23 -6.39 -11.36
CA GLU A 394 -0.22 -6.68 -11.30
C GLU A 394 -0.71 -7.56 -12.47
N GLY A 395 0.12 -7.86 -13.46
CA GLY A 395 -0.35 -8.36 -14.76
C GLY A 395 -1.06 -7.25 -15.53
N SER A 396 -0.81 -7.14 -16.83
CA SER A 396 -1.20 -5.95 -17.59
C SER A 396 -2.35 -6.18 -18.58
N MET A 397 -3.09 -7.28 -18.41
CA MET A 397 -4.12 -7.74 -19.35
C MET A 397 -3.61 -7.84 -20.80
N ASN A 398 -2.30 -7.95 -20.98
CA ASN A 398 -1.63 -7.91 -22.27
C ASN A 398 -0.58 -9.01 -22.33
N TYR A 399 -0.77 -9.93 -23.27
CA TYR A 399 0.06 -11.13 -23.41
C TYR A 399 1.54 -10.80 -23.54
N ASP A 400 1.90 -9.83 -24.39
CA ASP A 400 3.30 -9.49 -24.65
C ASP A 400 3.97 -8.87 -23.42
N TRP A 401 3.25 -8.02 -22.69
CA TRP A 401 3.76 -7.38 -21.46
C TRP A 401 3.91 -8.38 -20.32
N ASP A 402 2.97 -9.30 -20.16
CA ASP A 402 3.05 -10.33 -19.12
C ASP A 402 4.23 -11.28 -19.37
N LEU A 403 4.53 -11.58 -20.63
CA LEU A 403 5.72 -12.35 -21.00
C LEU A 403 7.02 -11.59 -20.68
N THR A 404 7.08 -10.26 -20.79
CA THR A 404 8.31 -9.53 -20.41
C THR A 404 8.55 -9.59 -18.91
N TYR A 405 7.51 -9.55 -18.07
CA TYR A 405 7.68 -9.75 -16.62
C TYR A 405 8.27 -11.12 -16.29
N ILE A 406 7.83 -12.16 -16.99
CA ILE A 406 8.37 -13.52 -16.84
C ILE A 406 9.82 -13.58 -17.30
N LEU A 407 10.13 -12.99 -18.46
CA LEU A 407 11.48 -12.97 -19.04
C LEU A 407 12.48 -12.21 -18.17
N ASP A 408 12.08 -11.07 -17.60
CA ASP A 408 12.92 -10.26 -16.72
C ASP A 408 13.13 -10.94 -15.35
N GLY A 409 12.34 -11.95 -14.99
CA GLY A 409 12.50 -12.71 -13.74
C GLY A 409 11.93 -11.97 -12.53
N MET A 410 10.71 -11.43 -12.67
CA MET A 410 9.96 -10.86 -11.55
C MET A 410 9.70 -11.91 -10.46
N THR A 411 9.39 -11.48 -9.24
CA THR A 411 9.14 -12.42 -8.13
C THR A 411 7.85 -13.22 -8.37
N THR A 412 6.79 -12.54 -8.79
CA THR A 412 5.54 -13.12 -9.24
C THR A 412 5.02 -12.38 -10.47
N VAL A 413 4.04 -12.96 -11.14
CA VAL A 413 3.07 -12.21 -11.96
C VAL A 413 1.72 -12.43 -11.31
N GLU A 414 1.11 -11.33 -10.89
CA GLU A 414 -0.27 -11.32 -10.43
C GLU A 414 -1.22 -11.26 -11.62
N HIS A 415 -2.44 -11.74 -11.40
CA HIS A 415 -3.40 -12.05 -12.43
C HIS A 415 -2.94 -13.10 -13.46
N ALA A 416 -3.95 -13.64 -14.17
CA ALA A 416 -3.73 -14.58 -15.25
C ALA A 416 -3.17 -13.88 -16.49
N ILE A 417 -2.25 -14.55 -17.20
CA ILE A 417 -1.92 -14.18 -18.58
C ILE A 417 -3.24 -14.20 -19.37
N PRO A 418 -3.60 -13.15 -20.15
CA PRO A 418 -4.92 -13.02 -20.78
C PRO A 418 -5.21 -14.10 -21.83
N VAL A 419 -4.21 -14.89 -22.22
CA VAL A 419 -4.38 -16.13 -22.98
C VAL A 419 -4.44 -17.29 -21.98
N PRO A 420 -5.65 -17.83 -21.68
CA PRO A 420 -5.84 -18.76 -20.56
C PRO A 420 -5.27 -20.16 -20.82
N THR A 421 -5.11 -20.55 -22.10
CA THR A 421 -4.53 -21.85 -22.49
C THR A 421 -3.08 -21.65 -22.89
N LEU A 422 -2.15 -22.07 -22.04
CA LEU A 422 -0.72 -21.99 -22.29
C LEU A 422 -0.22 -23.24 -23.02
N TYR A 423 0.60 -23.03 -24.05
CA TYR A 423 1.27 -24.07 -24.82
C TYR A 423 2.71 -24.27 -24.34
N ASP A 424 3.38 -25.33 -24.80
CA ASP A 424 4.67 -25.80 -24.29
C ASP A 424 5.76 -24.72 -24.25
N ASP A 425 5.80 -23.84 -25.25
CA ASP A 425 6.74 -22.72 -25.30
C ASP A 425 6.58 -21.78 -24.10
N VAL A 426 5.35 -21.36 -23.80
CA VAL A 426 5.05 -20.48 -22.67
C VAL A 426 5.16 -21.22 -21.34
N LEU A 427 4.68 -22.47 -21.27
CA LEU A 427 4.77 -23.29 -20.06
C LEU A 427 6.23 -23.50 -19.64
N ILE A 428 7.10 -23.83 -20.58
CA ILE A 428 8.54 -23.99 -20.35
C ILE A 428 9.16 -22.66 -19.96
N LEU A 429 8.88 -21.58 -20.69
CA LEU A 429 9.40 -20.24 -20.39
C LEU A 429 9.05 -19.83 -18.95
N TYR A 430 7.77 -19.92 -18.59
CA TYR A 430 7.27 -19.52 -17.28
C TYR A 430 7.90 -20.36 -16.18
N THR A 431 7.89 -21.68 -16.32
CA THR A 431 8.48 -22.59 -15.33
C THR A 431 9.98 -22.34 -15.16
N LYS A 432 10.72 -22.13 -16.26
CA LYS A 432 12.18 -21.92 -16.22
C LYS A 432 12.58 -20.56 -15.68
N SER A 433 11.70 -19.55 -15.74
CA SER A 433 11.96 -18.24 -15.14
C SER A 433 12.03 -18.28 -13.62
N GLY A 434 11.29 -19.20 -12.98
CA GLY A 434 11.10 -19.24 -11.53
C GLY A 434 10.16 -18.16 -10.97
N THR A 435 9.57 -17.32 -11.83
CA THR A 435 8.56 -16.31 -11.47
C THR A 435 7.28 -17.01 -11.00
N GLY A 436 6.80 -16.72 -9.79
CA GLY A 436 5.60 -17.35 -9.26
C GLY A 436 4.31 -16.89 -9.97
N ALA A 437 3.32 -17.77 -10.08
CA ALA A 437 2.03 -17.45 -10.71
C ALA A 437 0.93 -17.23 -9.66
N SER A 438 0.30 -16.04 -9.67
CA SER A 438 -0.84 -15.69 -8.82
C SER A 438 -2.03 -15.31 -9.72
N PRO A 439 -2.83 -16.28 -10.20
CA PRO A 439 -3.76 -16.07 -11.31
C PRO A 439 -5.00 -15.22 -11.00
N THR A 440 -5.33 -15.02 -9.72
CA THR A 440 -6.51 -14.26 -9.24
C THR A 440 -7.77 -14.58 -10.06
N HIS A 441 -8.22 -15.85 -10.05
CA HIS A 441 -9.33 -16.33 -10.87
C HIS A 441 -10.62 -15.50 -10.67
N LEU A 442 -10.81 -14.91 -9.49
CA LEU A 442 -11.92 -13.98 -9.25
C LEU A 442 -11.94 -12.80 -10.22
N VAL A 443 -10.77 -12.25 -10.58
CA VAL A 443 -10.57 -11.21 -11.60
C VAL A 443 -9.72 -11.77 -12.73
N ASN A 444 -10.17 -12.90 -13.29
CA ASN A 444 -9.46 -13.58 -14.36
C ASN A 444 -9.46 -12.76 -15.66
N TYR A 445 -8.28 -12.58 -16.25
CA TYR A 445 -8.14 -11.95 -17.56
C TYR A 445 -8.49 -12.91 -18.72
N GLY A 446 -9.00 -12.35 -19.82
CA GLY A 446 -9.35 -13.12 -21.02
C GLY A 446 -10.74 -13.77 -21.00
N GLY A 447 -11.59 -13.49 -19.99
CA GLY A 447 -12.95 -14.01 -19.93
C GLY A 447 -13.80 -13.39 -18.83
N ALA A 448 -14.90 -14.06 -18.49
CA ALA A 448 -15.73 -13.73 -17.33
C ALA A 448 -14.95 -13.96 -16.03
N PHE A 449 -15.23 -13.09 -15.05
CA PHE A 449 -14.61 -13.10 -13.73
C PHE A 449 -15.15 -14.24 -12.88
N GLY A 450 -14.28 -14.85 -12.06
CA GLY A 450 -14.68 -15.88 -11.09
C GLY A 450 -15.68 -15.36 -10.07
N GLU A 451 -15.61 -14.08 -9.71
CA GLU A 451 -16.63 -13.44 -8.88
C GLU A 451 -18.04 -13.61 -9.48
N GLN A 452 -18.17 -13.43 -10.80
CA GLN A 452 -19.45 -13.59 -11.51
C GLN A 452 -19.90 -15.06 -11.55
N PHE A 453 -18.99 -16.01 -11.41
CA PHE A 453 -19.35 -17.42 -11.24
C PHE A 453 -19.95 -17.64 -9.84
N VAL A 454 -19.27 -17.15 -8.80
CA VAL A 454 -19.71 -17.27 -7.40
C VAL A 454 -21.11 -16.68 -7.21
N TRP A 455 -21.35 -15.46 -7.67
CA TRP A 455 -22.69 -14.84 -7.61
C TRP A 455 -23.76 -15.63 -8.37
N ALA A 456 -23.39 -16.33 -9.45
CA ALA A 456 -24.34 -17.10 -10.25
C ALA A 456 -24.63 -18.51 -9.71
N THR A 457 -23.75 -19.07 -8.87
CA THR A 457 -23.84 -20.47 -8.40
C THR A 457 -24.08 -20.62 -6.91
N GLU A 458 -23.63 -19.67 -6.10
CA GLU A 458 -23.76 -19.72 -4.64
C GLU A 458 -25.02 -19.01 -4.15
N ASP A 459 -25.44 -19.36 -2.92
CA ASP A 459 -26.53 -18.68 -2.22
C ASP A 459 -25.96 -17.59 -1.31
N VAL A 460 -25.69 -16.43 -1.92
CA VAL A 460 -25.12 -15.28 -1.20
C VAL A 460 -26.22 -14.32 -0.75
N PRO A 461 -26.28 -13.92 0.53
CA PRO A 461 -27.24 -12.93 1.01
C PRO A 461 -27.11 -11.57 0.29
N ASN A 462 -28.25 -10.92 0.01
CA ASN A 462 -28.34 -9.62 -0.68
C ASN A 462 -27.80 -9.62 -2.12
N ASP A 463 -27.94 -10.74 -2.83
CA ASP A 463 -27.57 -10.90 -4.24
C ASP A 463 -28.33 -9.92 -5.15
N LEU A 464 -27.59 -8.99 -5.75
CA LEU A 464 -28.13 -7.97 -6.64
C LEU A 464 -28.09 -8.37 -8.12
N ASN A 465 -27.42 -9.47 -8.53
CA ASN A 465 -27.22 -9.80 -9.95
C ASN A 465 -26.91 -11.29 -10.25
N ARG A 466 -27.94 -12.14 -10.30
CA ARG A 466 -27.84 -13.55 -10.79
C ARG A 466 -27.81 -13.69 -12.32
N LEU A 467 -26.88 -13.01 -12.99
CA LEU A 467 -26.73 -13.16 -14.44
C LEU A 467 -25.74 -14.26 -14.76
N ARG A 468 -26.25 -15.49 -14.91
CA ARG A 468 -25.44 -16.64 -15.34
C ARG A 468 -24.99 -16.47 -16.79
N LYS A 469 -23.68 -16.37 -17.01
CA LYS A 469 -23.08 -16.33 -18.36
C LYS A 469 -22.94 -17.75 -18.94
N PRO A 470 -22.79 -17.90 -20.27
CA PRO A 470 -22.47 -19.20 -20.87
C PRO A 470 -21.18 -19.77 -20.28
N TRP A 471 -21.12 -21.08 -20.07
CA TRP A 471 -19.94 -21.77 -19.51
C TRP A 471 -18.65 -21.47 -20.27
N SER A 472 -18.73 -21.34 -21.59
CA SER A 472 -17.59 -21.00 -22.45
C SER A 472 -16.99 -19.60 -22.20
N SER A 473 -17.68 -18.72 -21.48
CA SER A 473 -17.14 -17.41 -21.11
C SER A 473 -16.21 -17.44 -19.90
N TYR A 474 -16.28 -18.48 -19.06
CA TYR A 474 -15.43 -18.63 -17.88
C TYR A 474 -14.08 -19.23 -18.25
N ALA A 475 -13.25 -18.41 -18.92
CA ALA A 475 -11.88 -18.75 -19.28
C ALA A 475 -11.00 -19.17 -18.09
N LEU A 476 -11.40 -18.80 -16.87
CA LEU A 476 -10.70 -19.13 -15.63
C LEU A 476 -10.43 -20.62 -15.48
N PHE A 477 -11.30 -21.53 -15.94
CA PHE A 477 -11.03 -22.98 -15.83
C PHE A 477 -9.88 -23.44 -16.72
N ASN A 478 -9.72 -22.80 -17.90
CA ASN A 478 -8.56 -23.00 -18.75
C ASN A 478 -7.30 -22.42 -18.09
N THR A 479 -7.41 -21.24 -17.46
CA THR A 479 -6.33 -20.66 -16.64
C THR A 479 -5.91 -21.63 -15.54
N SER A 480 -6.86 -22.19 -14.78
CA SER A 480 -6.58 -23.17 -13.72
C SER A 480 -5.83 -24.38 -14.27
N ALA A 481 -6.24 -24.92 -15.42
CA ALA A 481 -5.56 -26.04 -16.06
C ALA A 481 -4.11 -25.69 -16.48
N SER A 482 -3.88 -24.47 -16.99
CA SER A 482 -2.54 -24.00 -17.33
C SER A 482 -1.66 -23.80 -16.09
N VAL A 483 -2.22 -23.27 -15.00
CA VAL A 483 -1.54 -23.10 -13.71
C VAL A 483 -1.17 -24.47 -13.11
N ALA A 484 -2.07 -25.45 -13.18
CA ALA A 484 -1.76 -26.80 -12.71
C ALA A 484 -0.60 -27.44 -13.49
N LYS A 485 -0.52 -27.23 -14.81
CA LYS A 485 0.60 -27.71 -15.63
C LYS A 485 1.94 -27.13 -15.17
N ILE A 486 2.05 -25.81 -15.00
CA ILE A 486 3.32 -25.19 -14.57
C ILE A 486 3.69 -25.59 -13.13
N VAL A 487 2.71 -25.81 -12.25
CA VAL A 487 2.96 -26.35 -10.90
C VAL A 487 3.54 -27.76 -10.96
N HIS A 488 2.95 -28.66 -11.77
CA HIS A 488 3.48 -30.01 -11.97
C HIS A 488 4.85 -30.02 -12.68
N MET A 489 5.21 -28.93 -13.38
CA MET A 489 6.54 -28.72 -13.95
C MET A 489 7.56 -28.15 -12.93
N GLY A 490 7.12 -27.87 -11.70
CA GLY A 490 7.97 -27.45 -10.58
C GLY A 490 7.87 -25.97 -10.20
N LEU A 491 6.98 -25.20 -10.83
CA LEU A 491 6.75 -23.80 -10.46
C LEU A 491 5.86 -23.68 -9.22
N LYS A 492 6.00 -22.57 -8.48
CA LYS A 492 5.11 -22.25 -7.36
C LYS A 492 3.94 -21.40 -7.84
N THR A 493 2.75 -21.74 -7.37
CA THR A 493 1.56 -20.89 -7.48
C THR A 493 1.10 -20.43 -6.10
N HIS A 494 0.26 -19.40 -6.07
CA HIS A 494 -0.21 -18.73 -4.88
C HIS A 494 -1.71 -18.46 -4.97
N ILE A 495 -2.35 -18.32 -3.80
CA ILE A 495 -3.75 -17.90 -3.71
C ILE A 495 -3.80 -16.39 -3.46
N GLY A 496 -4.44 -15.66 -4.38
CA GLY A 496 -4.71 -14.23 -4.27
C GLY A 496 -6.16 -13.96 -4.64
N ALA A 497 -6.97 -13.52 -3.68
CA ALA A 497 -8.42 -13.47 -3.86
C ALA A 497 -8.94 -12.12 -4.36
N HIS A 498 -8.08 -11.13 -4.57
CA HIS A 498 -8.38 -9.82 -5.17
C HIS A 498 -9.44 -8.96 -4.44
N GLY A 499 -10.13 -9.45 -3.42
CA GLY A 499 -10.94 -8.62 -2.53
C GLY A 499 -12.33 -8.25 -3.04
N GLU A 500 -12.81 -8.89 -4.10
CA GLU A 500 -14.20 -8.78 -4.54
C GLU A 500 -15.16 -9.29 -3.45
N PRO A 501 -16.33 -8.67 -3.27
CA PRO A 501 -17.37 -9.25 -2.45
C PRO A 501 -17.91 -10.55 -3.08
N PRO A 502 -18.34 -11.54 -2.28
CA PRO A 502 -18.35 -11.54 -0.82
C PRO A 502 -16.97 -11.85 -0.23
N LEU A 503 -16.41 -10.89 0.51
CA LEU A 503 -15.10 -11.02 1.14
C LEU A 503 -15.02 -12.26 2.04
N GLY A 504 -13.86 -12.91 2.06
CA GLY A 504 -13.65 -14.16 2.80
C GLY A 504 -14.18 -15.38 2.06
N LEU A 505 -15.47 -15.43 1.67
CA LEU A 505 -16.02 -16.54 0.87
C LEU A 505 -15.25 -16.70 -0.45
N ASN A 506 -15.00 -15.57 -1.11
CA ASN A 506 -14.26 -15.49 -2.35
C ASN A 506 -12.81 -15.99 -2.25
N TYR A 507 -12.19 -15.96 -1.06
CA TYR A 507 -10.89 -16.58 -0.84
C TYR A 507 -10.95 -18.11 -1.02
N HIS A 508 -11.98 -18.75 -0.49
CA HIS A 508 -12.20 -20.19 -0.67
C HIS A 508 -12.64 -20.52 -2.10
N ALA A 509 -13.34 -19.61 -2.77
CA ALA A 509 -13.65 -19.75 -4.19
C ALA A 509 -12.36 -19.73 -5.06
N GLU A 510 -11.39 -18.87 -4.75
CA GLU A 510 -10.08 -18.85 -5.42
C GLU A 510 -9.32 -20.18 -5.24
N MET A 511 -9.36 -20.76 -4.03
CA MET A 511 -8.83 -22.10 -3.77
C MET A 511 -9.57 -23.18 -4.58
N PHE A 512 -10.89 -23.09 -4.66
CA PHE A 512 -11.71 -23.98 -5.48
C PHE A 512 -11.30 -23.90 -6.96
N PHE A 513 -11.24 -22.71 -7.55
CA PHE A 513 -10.83 -22.55 -8.96
C PHE A 513 -9.43 -23.12 -9.20
N THR A 514 -8.49 -22.83 -8.30
CA THR A 514 -7.13 -23.39 -8.37
C THR A 514 -7.14 -24.92 -8.38
N GLN A 515 -8.00 -25.55 -7.57
CA GLN A 515 -8.18 -27.00 -7.53
C GLN A 515 -8.77 -27.56 -8.84
N GLN A 516 -9.72 -26.84 -9.46
CA GLN A 516 -10.37 -27.27 -10.72
C GLN A 516 -9.39 -27.44 -11.89
N GLY A 517 -8.20 -26.84 -11.80
CA GLY A 517 -7.12 -27.04 -12.77
C GLY A 517 -6.49 -28.44 -12.76
N GLY A 518 -6.76 -29.23 -11.73
CA GLY A 518 -6.19 -30.57 -11.55
C GLY A 518 -5.11 -30.66 -10.46
N LEU A 519 -4.97 -29.63 -9.63
CA LEU A 519 -4.14 -29.69 -8.42
C LEU A 519 -4.83 -30.52 -7.34
N SER A 520 -4.04 -31.22 -6.54
CA SER A 520 -4.52 -31.88 -5.32
C SER A 520 -4.87 -30.84 -4.24
N ASN A 521 -5.74 -31.20 -3.30
CA ASN A 521 -6.07 -30.31 -2.17
C ASN A 521 -4.81 -29.89 -1.39
N TYR A 522 -3.84 -30.79 -1.25
CA TYR A 522 -2.59 -30.48 -0.57
C TYR A 522 -1.75 -29.44 -1.33
N GLU A 523 -1.71 -29.49 -2.66
CA GLU A 523 -1.04 -28.46 -3.48
C GLU A 523 -1.74 -27.11 -3.40
N VAL A 524 -3.07 -27.09 -3.34
CA VAL A 524 -3.85 -25.86 -3.13
C VAL A 524 -3.55 -25.27 -1.75
N TYR A 525 -3.48 -26.10 -0.70
CA TYR A 525 -3.10 -25.62 0.62
C TYR A 525 -1.64 -25.13 0.67
N LYS A 526 -0.71 -25.75 -0.07
CA LYS A 526 0.66 -25.20 -0.22
C LYS A 526 0.64 -23.82 -0.89
N ALA A 527 -0.18 -23.63 -1.91
CA ALA A 527 -0.36 -22.33 -2.57
C ALA A 527 -0.97 -21.27 -1.63
N ALA A 528 -1.83 -21.67 -0.70
CA ALA A 528 -2.46 -20.80 0.30
C ALA A 528 -1.59 -20.51 1.54
N THR A 529 -0.47 -21.21 1.71
CA THR A 529 0.36 -21.16 2.93
C THR A 529 1.86 -21.13 2.60
N LEU A 530 2.50 -22.30 2.48
CA LEU A 530 3.92 -22.52 2.30
C LEU A 530 4.54 -21.67 1.18
N ASN A 531 3.93 -21.70 -0.01
CA ASN A 531 4.49 -21.01 -1.17
C ASN A 531 4.54 -19.49 -0.97
N VAL A 532 3.50 -18.92 -0.35
CA VAL A 532 3.43 -17.48 -0.07
C VAL A 532 4.46 -17.09 0.99
N ALA A 533 4.58 -17.88 2.07
CA ALA A 533 5.58 -17.63 3.10
C ALA A 533 7.02 -17.69 2.54
N GLN A 534 7.29 -18.61 1.62
CA GLN A 534 8.58 -18.71 0.93
C GLN A 534 8.82 -17.55 -0.02
N MET A 535 7.79 -17.12 -0.76
CA MET A 535 7.88 -15.97 -1.67
C MET A 535 8.20 -14.69 -0.91
N LEU A 536 7.48 -14.42 0.19
CA LEU A 536 7.70 -13.23 1.03
C LEU A 536 8.99 -13.30 1.85
N GLY A 537 9.74 -14.40 1.80
CA GLY A 537 11.00 -14.58 2.53
C GLY A 537 10.83 -14.70 4.05
N ILE A 538 9.63 -15.09 4.51
CA ILE A 538 9.29 -15.20 5.94
C ILE A 538 9.17 -16.65 6.43
N PHE A 539 9.33 -17.64 5.54
CA PHE A 539 9.19 -19.05 5.89
C PHE A 539 10.13 -19.51 7.03
N SER A 540 11.37 -19.02 7.09
CA SER A 540 12.32 -19.37 8.16
C SER A 540 12.08 -18.60 9.48
N GLY A 541 11.20 -17.60 9.46
CA GLY A 541 10.85 -16.79 10.63
C GLY A 541 9.46 -17.08 11.20
N ILE A 542 8.76 -18.05 10.59
CA ILE A 542 7.53 -18.70 11.08
C ILE A 542 7.97 -20.05 11.64
#